data_AF-V9QFU2-F1
#
_entry.id   AF-V9QFU2-F1
#
_cell.length_a   1.000
_cell.length_b   1.000
_cell.length_c   1.000
_cell.angle_alpha   90.00
_cell.angle_beta   90.00
_cell.angle_gamma   90.00
#
_symmetry.space_group_name_H-M   'P 1'
#
loop_
_entity.id
_entity.type
_entity.pdbx_description
1 polymer ?
#
loop_
_entity_poly.entity_id
_entity_poly.type
_entity_poly.pdbx_seq_one_letter_code
_entity_poly.pdbx_strand_id
1 'polypeptide(L)'
;MNGGVAKADLGVEDIEAVRRGSVNLIRHIENVRSFGVPVVVAINHFTSDTAAEIAVLREAAASQGVEAHVCRHWADGGAGAEDLAHAVAALAGAGTAQFAPLYPDDLPLIDKITAVATRIYRAGS
;
A
#
# COMPACT_ATOMS: atom_id res chain seq x y z
N MET A 1 -5.76 -12.00 8.66
CA MET A 1 -4.48 -12.08 7.93
C MET A 1 -3.46 -11.17 8.59
N ASN A 2 -2.83 -10.15 7.99
CA ASN A 2 -1.70 -9.43 8.63
C ASN A 2 -1.92 -8.96 10.09
N GLY A 3 -3.17 -8.75 10.53
CA GLY A 3 -3.53 -8.47 11.93
C GLY A 3 -3.80 -9.66 12.86
N GLY A 4 -3.50 -10.89 12.43
CA GLY A 4 -3.62 -12.12 13.21
C GLY A 4 -4.88 -12.98 12.99
N VAL A 5 -5.85 -12.53 12.19
CA VAL A 5 -7.12 -13.28 11.96
C VAL A 5 -6.91 -14.44 10.98
N ALA A 6 -7.46 -15.62 11.28
CA ALA A 6 -7.39 -16.78 10.39
C ALA A 6 -8.22 -16.57 9.12
N LYS A 7 -7.88 -17.27 8.03
CA LYS A 7 -8.56 -17.09 6.74
C LYS A 7 -10.06 -17.37 6.81
N ALA A 8 -10.48 -18.37 7.60
CA ALA A 8 -11.88 -18.75 7.73
C ALA A 8 -12.74 -17.69 8.42
N ASP A 9 -12.12 -16.78 9.20
CA ASP A 9 -12.80 -15.83 10.06
C ASP A 9 -12.85 -14.40 9.46
N LEU A 10 -12.36 -14.22 8.23
CA LEU A 10 -12.27 -12.90 7.57
C LEU A 10 -13.62 -12.28 7.18
N GLY A 11 -14.73 -13.02 7.28
CA GLY A 11 -16.06 -12.51 6.95
C GLY A 11 -16.74 -11.74 8.08
N VAL A 12 -16.10 -11.66 9.25
CA VAL A 12 -16.59 -10.95 10.44
C VAL A 12 -15.77 -9.68 10.62
N GLU A 13 -16.44 -8.56 10.90
CA GLU A 13 -15.78 -7.28 11.16
C GLU A 13 -14.79 -7.39 12.32
N ASP A 14 -13.55 -6.94 12.10
CA ASP A 14 -12.53 -6.79 13.15
C ASP A 14 -11.65 -5.57 12.87
N ILE A 15 -12.15 -4.39 13.26
CA ILE A 15 -11.49 -3.09 13.14
C ILE A 15 -10.08 -3.11 13.75
N GLU A 16 -9.91 -3.78 14.88
CA GLU A 16 -8.61 -3.84 15.57
C GLU A 16 -7.63 -4.74 14.83
N ALA A 17 -8.07 -5.85 14.24
CA ALA A 17 -7.21 -6.63 13.36
C ALA A 17 -6.81 -5.85 12.11
N VAL A 18 -7.71 -5.08 11.50
CA VAL A 18 -7.36 -4.20 10.37
C VAL A 18 -6.33 -3.16 10.81
N ARG A 19 -6.53 -2.53 11.98
CA ARG A 19 -5.59 -1.55 12.54
C ARG A 19 -4.22 -2.16 12.79
N ARG A 20 -4.15 -3.33 13.44
CA ARG A 20 -2.88 -4.06 13.66
C ARG A 20 -2.21 -4.47 12.35
N GLY A 21 -2.98 -4.92 11.36
CA GLY A 21 -2.47 -5.37 10.07
C GLY A 21 -2.02 -4.22 9.14
N SER A 22 -2.48 -2.99 9.39
CA SER A 22 -2.17 -1.83 8.56
C SER A 22 -0.68 -1.46 8.54
N VAL A 23 0.11 -1.92 9.53
CA VAL A 23 1.58 -1.78 9.54
C VAL A 23 2.23 -2.36 8.27
N ASN A 24 1.62 -3.40 7.68
CA ASN A 24 2.10 -3.96 6.41
C ASN A 24 1.90 -2.98 5.24
N LEU A 25 0.73 -2.34 5.17
CA LEU A 25 0.45 -1.31 4.17
C LEU A 25 1.41 -0.13 4.31
N ILE A 26 1.61 0.35 5.54
CA ILE A 26 2.53 1.46 5.85
C ILE A 26 3.96 1.11 5.37
N ARG A 27 4.44 -0.11 5.66
CA ARG A 27 5.75 -0.57 5.18
C ARG A 27 5.87 -0.51 3.66
N HIS A 28 4.85 -0.95 2.93
CA HIS A 28 4.89 -0.91 1.47
C HIS A 28 4.84 0.53 0.92
N ILE A 29 4.09 1.43 1.55
CA ILE A 29 4.10 2.86 1.19
C ILE A 29 5.51 3.45 1.34
N GLU A 30 6.17 3.20 2.48
CA GLU A 30 7.55 3.63 2.70
C GLU A 30 8.51 3.04 1.66
N ASN A 31 8.37 1.75 1.37
CA ASN A 31 9.24 1.05 0.43
C ASN A 31 9.11 1.63 -0.98
N VAL A 32 7.89 1.87 -1.48
CA VAL A 32 7.70 2.46 -2.81
C VAL A 32 8.25 3.88 -2.85
N ARG A 33 8.03 4.69 -1.81
CA ARG A 33 8.61 6.04 -1.70
C ARG A 33 10.13 6.05 -1.68
N SER A 34 10.77 5.00 -1.15
CA SER A 34 12.24 4.91 -1.14
C SER A 34 12.86 4.87 -2.54
N PHE A 35 12.07 4.54 -3.57
CA PHE A 35 12.46 4.65 -4.98
C PHE A 35 12.23 6.03 -5.57
N GLY A 36 11.70 7.00 -4.81
CA GLY A 36 11.45 8.37 -5.30
C GLY A 36 10.22 8.51 -6.20
N VAL A 37 9.22 7.62 -6.09
CA VAL A 37 7.97 7.70 -6.88
C VAL A 37 6.75 8.03 -6.00
N PRO A 38 5.77 8.79 -6.51
CA PRO A 38 4.54 9.07 -5.80
C PRO A 38 3.71 7.79 -5.58
N VAL A 39 2.91 7.77 -4.52
CA VAL A 39 2.12 6.59 -4.12
C VAL A 39 0.66 6.98 -3.97
N VAL A 40 -0.22 6.09 -4.42
CA VAL A 40 -1.66 6.07 -4.14
C VAL A 40 -2.05 4.65 -3.76
N VAL A 41 -3.03 4.50 -2.86
CA VAL A 41 -3.52 3.20 -2.39
C VAL A 41 -4.87 2.89 -3.03
N ALA A 42 -5.02 1.68 -3.56
CA ALA A 42 -6.31 1.14 -3.97
C ALA A 42 -6.81 0.14 -2.93
N ILE A 43 -8.02 0.35 -2.42
CA ILE A 43 -8.72 -0.59 -1.54
C ILE A 43 -9.75 -1.32 -2.38
N ASN A 44 -9.48 -2.57 -2.75
CA ASN A 44 -10.47 -3.40 -3.45
C ASN A 44 -11.57 -3.79 -2.46
N HIS A 45 -12.79 -3.33 -2.71
CA HIS A 45 -13.94 -3.54 -1.83
C HIS A 45 -14.51 -4.95 -2.00
N PHE A 46 -14.69 -5.68 -0.90
CA PHE A 46 -15.40 -6.95 -0.82
C PHE A 46 -16.77 -6.78 -0.16
N THR A 47 -17.69 -7.73 -0.39
CA THR A 47 -19.07 -7.63 0.10
C THR A 47 -19.20 -7.63 1.63
N SER A 48 -18.23 -8.22 2.34
CA SER A 48 -18.19 -8.24 3.80
C SER A 48 -17.48 -7.03 4.41
N ASP A 49 -16.80 -6.20 3.60
CA ASP A 49 -16.04 -5.08 4.12
C ASP A 49 -16.98 -4.03 4.70
N THR A 50 -16.70 -3.62 5.92
CA THR A 50 -17.47 -2.60 6.60
C THR A 50 -16.92 -1.21 6.33
N ALA A 51 -17.77 -0.18 6.43
CA ALA A 51 -17.32 1.20 6.33
C ALA A 51 -16.28 1.56 7.40
N ALA A 52 -16.38 0.95 8.59
CA ALA A 52 -15.46 1.17 9.70
C ALA A 52 -14.05 0.60 9.42
N GLU A 53 -13.96 -0.62 8.89
CA GLU A 53 -12.68 -1.22 8.48
C GLU A 53 -12.03 -0.44 7.34
N ILE A 54 -12.82 0.00 6.36
CA ILE A 54 -12.35 0.85 5.26
C ILE A 54 -11.81 2.18 5.81
N ALA A 55 -12.47 2.78 6.81
CA ALA A 55 -12.00 4.02 7.44
C ALA A 55 -10.61 3.84 8.06
N VAL A 56 -10.35 2.72 8.73
CA VAL A 56 -9.01 2.41 9.30
C VAL A 56 -7.94 2.36 8.22
N LEU A 57 -8.21 1.74 7.06
CA LEU A 57 -7.24 1.70 5.96
C LEU A 57 -6.98 3.09 5.37
N ARG A 58 -8.02 3.92 5.25
CA ARG A 58 -7.90 5.32 4.80
C ARG A 58 -7.09 6.15 5.79
N GLU A 59 -7.36 6.02 7.10
CA GLU A 59 -6.58 6.66 8.17
C GLU A 59 -5.11 6.25 8.11
N ALA A 60 -4.83 4.96 7.94
CA ALA A 60 -3.46 4.45 7.86
C ALA A 60 -2.70 5.04 6.67
N ALA A 61 -3.30 5.07 5.47
CA ALA A 61 -2.71 5.71 4.30
C ALA A 61 -2.54 7.23 4.49
N ALA A 62 -3.55 7.92 5.03
CA ALA A 62 -3.52 9.35 5.29
C ALA A 62 -2.46 9.74 6.33
N SER A 63 -2.19 8.88 7.33
CA SER A 63 -1.09 9.09 8.28
C SER A 63 0.28 9.14 7.61
N GLN A 64 0.41 8.54 6.43
CA GLN A 64 1.59 8.60 5.58
C GLN A 64 1.50 9.73 4.55
N GLY A 65 0.44 10.53 4.52
CA GLY A 65 0.19 11.53 3.47
C GLY A 65 -0.05 10.88 2.09
N VAL A 66 -0.71 9.72 2.06
CA VAL A 66 -1.10 9.01 0.85
C VAL A 66 -2.62 8.89 0.79
N GLU A 67 -3.20 9.15 -0.37
CA GLU A 67 -4.62 8.93 -0.59
C GLU A 67 -4.93 7.44 -0.78
N ALA A 68 -6.07 7.01 -0.24
CA ALA A 68 -6.62 5.68 -0.45
C ALA A 68 -7.98 5.77 -1.15
N HIS A 69 -8.17 5.01 -2.22
CA HIS A 69 -9.36 5.02 -3.06
C HIS A 69 -10.05 3.66 -3.00
N VAL A 70 -11.33 3.65 -2.60
CA VAL A 70 -12.12 2.42 -2.54
C VAL A 70 -12.58 2.08 -3.96
N CYS A 71 -12.26 0.86 -4.38
CA CYS A 71 -12.45 0.40 -5.74
C CYS A 71 -13.50 -0.73 -5.75
N ARG A 72 -14.59 -0.51 -6.48
CA ARG A 72 -15.71 -1.45 -6.68
C ARG A 72 -15.76 -2.01 -8.11
N HIS A 73 -14.68 -1.90 -8.88
CA HIS A 73 -14.65 -2.26 -10.30
C HIS A 73 -15.00 -3.72 -10.60
N TRP A 74 -14.88 -4.62 -9.62
CA TRP A 74 -15.39 -5.98 -9.76
C TRP A 74 -16.93 -6.03 -9.92
N ALA A 75 -17.66 -5.17 -9.22
CA ALA A 75 -19.12 -5.06 -9.31
C ALA A 75 -19.57 -4.05 -10.39
N ASP A 76 -18.87 -2.91 -10.48
CA ASP A 76 -19.33 -1.73 -11.24
C ASP A 76 -18.49 -1.48 -12.52
N GLY A 77 -17.60 -2.40 -12.89
CA GLY A 77 -16.71 -2.25 -14.05
C GLY A 77 -15.79 -1.03 -13.93
N GLY A 78 -15.47 -0.38 -15.06
CA GLY A 78 -14.55 0.77 -15.07
C GLY A 78 -14.99 1.93 -14.16
N ALA A 79 -16.30 2.17 -14.05
CA ALA A 79 -16.86 3.23 -13.21
C ALA A 79 -16.50 3.04 -11.71
N GLY A 80 -16.39 1.79 -11.25
CA GLY A 80 -15.99 1.48 -9.88
C GLY A 80 -14.52 1.76 -9.53
N ALA A 81 -13.72 2.28 -10.46
CA ALA A 81 -12.33 2.68 -10.23
C ALA A 81 -11.99 4.06 -10.85
N GLU A 82 -12.99 4.85 -11.22
CA GLU A 82 -12.79 6.16 -11.87
C GLU A 82 -12.02 7.14 -10.96
N ASP A 83 -12.36 7.19 -9.66
CA ASP A 83 -11.64 8.03 -8.68
C ASP A 83 -10.15 7.67 -8.59
N LEU A 84 -9.84 6.37 -8.55
CA LEU A 84 -8.46 5.89 -8.56
C LEU A 84 -7.76 6.29 -9.87
N ALA A 85 -8.43 6.16 -11.02
CA ALA A 85 -7.86 6.51 -12.32
C ALA A 85 -7.52 8.01 -12.40
N HIS A 86 -8.40 8.89 -11.91
CA HIS A 86 -8.14 10.32 -11.84
C HIS A 86 -6.95 10.64 -10.92
N ALA A 87 -6.86 10.01 -9.75
CA ALA A 87 -5.74 10.20 -8.84
C ALA A 87 -4.41 9.75 -9.46
N VAL A 88 -4.38 8.59 -10.13
CA VAL A 88 -3.19 8.10 -10.84
C VAL A 88 -2.78 9.05 -11.97
N ALA A 89 -3.72 9.51 -12.79
CA ALA A 89 -3.45 10.44 -13.87
C ALA A 89 -2.89 11.78 -13.35
N ALA A 90 -3.44 12.31 -12.26
CA ALA A 90 -2.94 13.51 -11.62
C ALA A 90 -1.51 13.34 -11.09
N LEU A 91 -1.23 12.23 -10.40
CA LEU A 91 0.12 11.93 -9.90
C LEU A 91 1.14 11.76 -11.02
N ALA A 92 0.77 11.10 -12.11
CA ALA A 92 1.62 10.94 -13.29
C ALA A 92 1.91 12.29 -13.96
N GLY A 93 0.89 13.17 -14.05
CA GLY A 93 1.01 14.49 -14.65
C GLY A 93 1.77 15.52 -13.80
N ALA A 94 1.92 15.29 -12.49
CA ALA A 94 2.56 16.25 -11.58
C ALA A 94 4.08 16.36 -11.76
N GLY A 95 4.73 15.38 -12.40
CA GLY A 95 6.18 15.42 -12.66
C GLY A 95 7.05 15.36 -11.39
N THR A 96 6.50 14.91 -10.27
CA THR A 96 7.17 14.88 -8.96
C THR A 96 7.97 13.61 -8.69
N ALA A 97 8.05 12.68 -9.66
CA ALA A 97 8.85 11.46 -9.51
C ALA A 97 10.35 11.74 -9.73
N GLN A 98 11.19 11.26 -8.82
CA GLN A 98 12.65 11.20 -8.96
C GLN A 98 13.11 9.76 -8.79
N PHE A 99 12.71 8.91 -9.74
CA PHE A 99 12.98 7.48 -9.64
C PHE A 99 14.48 7.16 -9.56
N ALA A 100 14.87 6.35 -8.58
CA ALA A 100 16.19 5.74 -8.50
C ALA A 100 16.10 4.30 -7.97
N PRO A 101 16.94 3.37 -8.47
CA PRO A 101 17.09 2.05 -7.86
C PRO A 101 17.59 2.15 -6.40
N LEU A 102 17.35 1.10 -5.60
CA LEU A 102 17.79 1.06 -4.19
C LEU A 102 19.31 1.09 -4.00
N TYR A 103 20.07 0.76 -5.02
CA TYR A 103 21.52 0.70 -5.00
C TYR A 103 22.07 0.86 -6.43
N PRO A 104 23.34 1.27 -6.57
CA PRO A 104 23.99 1.36 -7.87
C PRO A 104 24.36 -0.04 -8.43
N ASP A 105 24.47 -0.16 -9.75
CA ASP A 105 24.66 -1.46 -10.38
C ASP A 105 26.07 -2.06 -10.18
N ASP A 106 27.06 -1.25 -9.88
CA ASP A 106 28.44 -1.68 -9.59
C ASP A 106 28.62 -2.21 -8.16
N LEU A 107 27.56 -2.19 -7.33
CA LEU A 107 27.61 -2.68 -5.95
C LEU A 107 27.90 -4.21 -5.91
N PRO A 108 28.78 -4.71 -5.01
CA PRO A 108 29.02 -6.15 -4.88
C PRO A 108 27.73 -6.93 -4.62
N LEU A 109 27.65 -8.17 -5.10
CA LEU A 109 26.43 -8.98 -5.02
C LEU A 109 25.90 -9.14 -3.58
N ILE A 110 26.80 -9.36 -2.61
CA ILE A 110 26.42 -9.51 -1.21
C ILE A 110 25.82 -8.21 -0.64
N ASP A 111 26.33 -7.07 -1.06
CA ASP A 111 25.85 -5.75 -0.63
C ASP A 111 24.51 -5.42 -1.31
N LYS A 112 24.29 -5.85 -2.56
CA LYS A 112 22.97 -5.78 -3.22
C LYS A 112 21.91 -6.57 -2.42
N ILE A 113 22.24 -7.80 -2.01
CA ILE A 113 21.35 -8.64 -1.18
C ILE A 113 21.06 -7.95 0.16
N THR A 114 22.10 -7.44 0.81
CA THR A 114 22.01 -6.76 2.11
C THR A 114 21.16 -5.49 2.01
N ALA A 115 21.31 -4.71 0.93
CA ALA A 115 20.52 -3.52 0.68
C ALA A 115 19.03 -3.85 0.55
N VAL A 116 18.65 -4.90 -0.17
CA VAL A 116 17.23 -5.32 -0.24
C VAL A 116 16.73 -5.79 1.11
N ALA A 117 17.49 -6.66 1.79
CA ALA A 117 17.08 -7.24 3.07
C ALA A 117 16.83 -6.17 4.14
N THR A 118 17.72 -5.18 4.26
CA THR A 118 17.62 -4.13 5.27
C THR A 118 16.69 -2.99 4.85
N ARG A 119 16.76 -2.53 3.58
CA ARG A 119 16.00 -1.36 3.10
C ARG A 119 14.59 -1.66 2.61
N ILE A 120 14.23 -2.93 2.36
CA ILE A 120 12.85 -3.30 1.98
C ILE A 120 12.23 -4.17 3.06
N TYR A 121 12.91 -5.21 3.51
CA TYR A 121 12.36 -6.16 4.48
C TYR A 121 12.61 -5.77 5.93
N ARG A 122 13.49 -4.78 6.18
CA ARG A 122 13.92 -4.37 7.54
C ARG A 122 14.50 -5.54 8.34
N ALA A 123 15.21 -6.45 7.67
CA ALA A 123 15.97 -7.49 8.34
C ALA A 123 17.01 -6.86 9.28
N GLY A 124 17.25 -7.50 10.44
CA GLY A 124 18.31 -7.08 11.34
C GLY A 124 19.68 -7.20 10.66
N SER A 125 20.56 -6.26 10.99
CA SER A 125 21.99 -6.29 10.62
C SER A 125 22.81 -7.03 11.65
#